data_AF-A0A1B7W2R0-F1
#
_entry.id   AF-A0A1B7W2R0-F1
#
_cell.length_a   1.000
_cell.length_b   1.000
_cell.length_c   1.000
_cell.angle_alpha   90.00
_cell.angle_beta   90.00
_cell.angle_gamma   90.00
#
_symmetry.space_group_name_H-M   'P 1'
#
loop_
_entity.id
_entity.type
_entity.pdbx_description
1 polymer ?
#
loop_
_entity_poly.entity_id
_entity_poly.type
_entity_poly.pdbx_seq_one_letter_code
_entity_poly.pdbx_strand_id
1 'polypeptide(L)'
;TIDVEKLVHDVTDEEVVQEMERMYKKESTFTETTEPITAEHRVTVDATLLNEQGLPVEGATEQGQQIDLSLESNETLKKALLGK
;
A
#
# COMPACT_ATOMS: atom_id res chain seq x y z
N THR A 1 6.13 -34.45 -31.25
CA THR A 1 5.10 -34.46 -30.19
C THR A 1 5.43 -33.33 -29.25
N ILE A 2 4.46 -32.49 -28.88
CA ILE A 2 4.66 -31.42 -27.89
C ILE A 2 4.17 -32.00 -26.57
N ASP A 3 5.06 -32.14 -25.60
CA ASP A 3 4.69 -32.55 -24.24
C ASP A 3 4.17 -31.34 -23.48
N VAL A 4 2.95 -31.46 -22.96
CA VAL A 4 2.31 -30.45 -22.14
C VAL A 4 2.10 -31.05 -20.75
N GLU A 5 2.79 -30.50 -19.76
CA GLU A 5 2.53 -30.84 -18.36
C GLU A 5 1.24 -30.18 -17.91
N LYS A 6 0.33 -31.00 -17.36
CA LYS A 6 -0.93 -30.51 -16.81
C LYS A 6 -0.68 -29.97 -15.41
N LEU A 7 -0.87 -28.66 -15.22
CA LEU A 7 -0.93 -28.06 -13.89
C LEU A 7 -2.25 -28.48 -13.22
N VAL A 8 -2.16 -29.28 -12.15
CA VAL A 8 -3.28 -29.62 -11.27
C VAL A 8 -2.98 -28.98 -9.92
N HIS A 9 -3.82 -28.03 -9.51
CA HIS A 9 -3.71 -27.36 -8.22
C HIS A 9 -5.05 -27.50 -7.49
N ASP A 10 -4.99 -28.09 -6.29
CA ASP A 10 -6.14 -28.16 -5.41
C ASP A 10 -6.16 -26.92 -4.54
N VAL A 11 -7.31 -26.24 -4.50
CA VAL A 11 -7.47 -25.03 -3.69
C VAL A 11 -7.41 -25.40 -2.22
N THR A 12 -6.49 -24.77 -1.51
CA THR A 12 -6.33 -24.96 -0.07
C THR A 12 -7.28 -24.07 0.72
N ASP A 13 -7.60 -24.46 1.96
CA ASP A 13 -8.39 -23.61 2.87
C ASP A 13 -7.72 -22.24 3.09
N GLU A 14 -6.39 -22.18 3.09
CA GLU A 14 -5.63 -20.94 3.23
C GLU A 14 -5.87 -19.98 2.06
N GLU A 15 -5.85 -20.48 0.82
CA GLU A 15 -6.16 -19.67 -0.37
C GLU A 15 -7.59 -19.14 -0.35
N VAL A 16 -8.53 -19.93 0.16
CA VAL A 16 -9.92 -19.48 0.35
C VAL A 16 -9.97 -18.34 1.36
N VAL A 17 -9.30 -18.46 2.51
CA VAL A 17 -9.26 -17.41 3.53
C VAL A 17 -8.63 -16.13 2.98
N GLN A 18 -7.50 -16.24 2.29
CA GLN A 18 -6.85 -15.07 1.68
C GLN A 18 -7.76 -14.35 0.69
N GLU A 19 -8.51 -15.09 -0.13
CA GLU A 19 -9.44 -14.48 -1.07
C GLU A 19 -10.64 -13.83 -0.36
N MET A 20 -11.15 -14.44 0.71
CA MET A 20 -12.18 -13.82 1.55
C MET A 20 -11.70 -12.51 2.16
N GLU A 21 -10.50 -12.46 2.73
CA GLU A 21 -9.90 -11.24 3.28
C GLU A 21 -9.74 -10.15 2.22
N ARG A 22 -9.31 -10.52 1.00
CA ARG A 22 -9.24 -9.59 -0.14
C ARG A 22 -10.61 -9.01 -0.50
N MET A 23 -11.64 -9.84 -0.53
CA MET A 23 -13.01 -9.39 -0.78
C MET A 23 -13.49 -8.41 0.29
N TYR A 24 -13.26 -8.72 1.57
CA TYR A 24 -13.62 -7.82 2.66
C TYR A 24 -12.89 -6.49 2.59
N LYS A 25 -11.57 -6.51 2.33
CA LYS A 25 -10.78 -5.28 2.19
C LYS A 25 -11.26 -4.42 1.03
N LYS A 26 -11.68 -5.03 -0.09
CA LYS A 26 -12.20 -4.30 -1.25
C LYS A 26 -13.50 -3.54 -0.95
N GLU A 27 -14.37 -4.10 -0.13
CA GLU A 27 -15.64 -3.48 0.28
C GLU A 27 -15.52 -2.60 1.53
N SER A 28 -14.31 -2.48 2.10
CA SER A 28 -14.07 -1.71 3.33
C SER A 28 -13.92 -0.21 3.07
N THR A 29 -14.20 0.59 4.10
CA THR A 29 -13.99 2.05 4.10
C THR A 29 -12.90 2.44 5.10
N PHE A 30 -12.19 3.53 4.80
CA PHE A 30 -11.22 4.10 5.73
C PHE A 30 -11.93 4.98 6.77
N THR A 31 -11.43 4.92 8.00
CA THR A 31 -11.88 5.79 9.11
C THR A 31 -10.67 6.49 9.70
N GLU A 32 -10.86 7.74 10.14
CA GLU A 32 -9.79 8.51 10.76
C GLU A 32 -9.48 7.96 12.14
N THR A 33 -8.19 7.91 12.49
CA THR A 33 -7.71 7.38 13.76
C THR A 33 -6.50 8.16 14.26
N THR A 34 -6.25 8.10 15.56
CA THR A 34 -5.04 8.64 16.22
C THR A 34 -4.07 7.54 16.67
N GLU A 35 -4.45 6.28 16.41
CA GLU A 35 -3.60 5.18 15.95
C GLU A 35 -2.12 5.45 15.61
N PRO A 36 -1.08 4.87 16.25
CA PRO A 36 0.24 4.83 15.62
C PRO A 36 0.15 4.19 14.22
N ILE A 37 0.84 4.77 13.25
CA ILE A 37 0.70 4.38 11.84
C ILE A 37 1.20 2.94 11.64
N THR A 38 0.36 2.10 11.01
CA THR A 38 0.71 0.73 10.60
C THR A 38 0.75 0.58 9.08
N ALA A 39 1.18 -0.60 8.60
CA ALA A 39 1.28 -0.93 7.18
C ALA A 39 -0.06 -0.93 6.43
N GLU A 40 -1.18 -1.02 7.17
CA GLU A 40 -2.53 -1.09 6.60
C GLU A 40 -3.22 0.28 6.58
N HIS A 41 -2.56 1.31 7.13
CA HIS A 41 -3.12 2.65 7.16
C HIS A 41 -2.98 3.36 5.81
N ARG A 42 -3.93 4.26 5.59
CA ARG A 42 -3.83 5.31 4.58
C ARG A 42 -3.52 6.62 5.29
N VAL A 43 -2.55 7.35 4.76
CA VAL A 43 -2.16 8.67 5.27
C VAL A 43 -2.51 9.75 4.27
N THR A 44 -2.91 10.91 4.78
CA THR A 44 -3.05 12.13 3.99
C THR A 44 -1.90 13.04 4.36
N VAL A 45 -1.04 13.38 3.38
CA VAL A 45 0.18 14.13 3.63
C VAL A 45 0.29 15.33 2.68
N ASP A 46 0.98 16.35 3.15
CA ASP A 46 1.48 17.43 2.30
C ASP A 46 2.92 17.09 1.93
N ALA A 47 3.20 16.94 0.65
CA ALA A 47 4.49 16.51 0.13
C ALA A 47 5.18 17.64 -0.64
N THR A 48 6.46 17.84 -0.37
CA THR A 48 7.29 18.80 -1.10
C THR A 48 8.44 18.07 -1.79
N LEU A 49 8.56 18.26 -3.10
CA LEU A 49 9.68 17.70 -3.86
C LEU A 49 10.97 18.46 -3.53
N LEU A 50 12.03 17.73 -3.20
CA LEU A 50 13.35 18.28 -2.97
C LEU A 50 14.25 18.04 -4.19
N ASN A 51 15.10 19.01 -4.52
CA ASN A 51 16.12 18.87 -5.55
C ASN A 51 17.36 18.10 -5.02
N GLU A 52 18.38 17.93 -5.87
CA GLU A 52 19.63 17.22 -5.52
C GLU A 52 20.39 17.82 -4.33
N GLN A 53 20.12 19.08 -4.00
CA GLN A 53 20.73 19.81 -2.88
C GLN A 53 19.86 19.77 -1.61
N GLY A 54 18.73 19.05 -1.65
CA GLY A 54 17.78 18.97 -0.55
C GLY A 54 16.92 20.23 -0.37
N LEU A 55 16.89 21.12 -1.36
CA LEU A 55 16.07 22.34 -1.32
C LEU A 55 14.71 22.09 -2.00
N PRO A 56 13.61 22.66 -1.48
CA PRO A 56 12.31 22.60 -2.14
C PRO A 56 12.38 23.11 -3.57
N VAL A 57 11.78 22.36 -4.50
CA VAL A 57 11.53 22.86 -5.85
C VAL A 57 10.32 23.80 -5.79
N GLU A 58 10.51 25.04 -6.23
CA GLU A 58 9.46 26.07 -6.20
C GLU A 58 8.24 25.61 -7.00
N GLY A 59 7.05 25.71 -6.39
CA GLY A 59 5.79 25.26 -6.99
C GLY A 59 5.56 23.74 -6.97
N ALA A 60 6.51 22.93 -6.48
CA ALA A 60 6.38 21.47 -6.39
C ALA A 60 5.98 21.01 -4.97
N THR A 61 4.97 21.67 -4.41
CA THR A 61 4.31 21.22 -3.17
C THR A 61 2.91 20.76 -3.52
N GLU A 62 2.61 19.52 -3.16
CA GLU A 62 1.30 18.91 -3.30
C GLU A 62 0.67 18.78 -1.92
N GLN A 63 -0.56 19.25 -1.79
CA GLN A 63 -1.32 19.18 -0.54
C GLN A 63 -2.39 18.10 -0.62
N GLY A 64 -2.64 17.44 0.52
CA GLY A 64 -3.71 16.47 0.65
C GLY A 64 -3.50 15.18 -0.16
N GLN A 65 -2.24 14.80 -0.42
CA GLN A 65 -1.93 13.57 -1.12
C GLN A 65 -2.32 12.37 -0.26
N GLN A 66 -3.18 11.50 -0.80
CA GLN A 66 -3.55 10.25 -0.14
C GLN A 66 -2.61 9.12 -0.55
N ILE A 67 -1.99 8.49 0.44
CA ILE A 67 -1.02 7.42 0.24
C ILE A 67 -1.46 6.19 1.03
N ASP A 68 -1.73 5.11 0.31
CA ASP A 68 -2.09 3.81 0.88
C ASP A 68 -0.82 3.00 1.16
N LEU A 69 -0.48 2.80 2.44
CA LEU A 69 0.77 2.14 2.83
C LEU A 69 0.74 0.62 2.61
N SER A 70 -0.42 0.05 2.27
CA SER A 70 -0.54 -1.37 1.97
C SER A 70 -0.10 -1.71 0.55
N LEU A 71 0.08 -0.70 -0.32
CA LEU A 71 0.58 -0.87 -1.68
C LEU A 71 2.11 -0.99 -1.68
N GLU A 72 2.63 -2.00 -2.38
CA GLU A 72 4.07 -2.24 -2.50
C GLU A 72 4.83 -1.05 -3.12
N SER A 73 4.16 -0.25 -3.98
CA SER A 73 4.74 0.96 -4.56
C SER A 73 5.17 2.00 -3.52
N ASN A 74 4.63 1.92 -2.29
CA ASN A 74 4.87 2.88 -1.21
C ASN A 74 5.82 2.33 -0.14
N GLU A 75 6.52 1.22 -0.37
CA GLU A 75 7.41 0.58 0.61
C GLU A 75 8.44 1.53 1.23
N THR A 76 9.02 2.45 0.45
CA THR A 76 9.97 3.44 0.96
C THR A 76 9.32 4.39 1.97
N LEU A 77 8.12 4.88 1.68
CA LEU A 77 7.36 5.77 2.56
C LEU A 77 6.86 5.03 3.79
N LYS A 78 6.35 3.81 3.60
CA LYS A 78 5.95 2.90 4.67
C LYS A 78 7.06 2.74 5.70
N LYS A 79 8.28 2.40 5.27
CA LYS A 79 9.44 2.28 6.18
C LYS A 79 9.76 3.56 6.94
N ALA A 80 9.53 4.74 6.34
CA ALA A 80 9.79 6.02 6.98
C ALA A 80 8.69 6.45 7.97
N LEU A 81 7.45 5.96 7.80
CA LEU A 81 6.26 6.40 8.53
C LEU A 81 5.79 5.43 9.61
N LEU A 82 6.10 4.13 9.52
CA LEU A 82 5.66 3.13 10.49
C LEU A 82 6.03 3.51 11.94
N GLY A 83 5.04 3.43 12.83
CA GLY A 83 5.20 3.68 14.27
C GLY A 83 5.33 5.16 14.67
N LYS A 84 5.23 6.09 13.71
CA LYS A 84 5.00 7.51 13.99
C LYS A 84 3.52 7.74 14.28
#